data_AF-A0A2S2N4C1-F1
#
_entry.id   AF-A0A2S2N4C1-F1
#
_cell.length_a   1.000
_cell.length_b   1.000
_cell.length_c   1.000
_cell.angle_alpha   90.00
_cell.angle_beta   90.00
_cell.angle_gamma   90.00
#
_symmetry.space_group_name_H-M   'P 1'
#
loop_
_entity.id
_entity.type
_entity.pdbx_description
1 polymer ?
#
loop_
_entity_poly.entity_id
_entity_poly.type
_entity_poly.pdbx_seq_one_letter_code
_entity_poly.pdbx_strand_id
1 'polypeptide(L)'
;WDRARRVGGEGTGCREAGTWPEWSRWQCPSRERLSRRLGPDVCTILRLSGPLKEQYAKEHGLDFQRLLDASAYKEEFRQDMIRWGEEKRRADPGFFCRAAVQGALQPVWVVSDTRRLSDVEWFRAAYGDVVQTVRVVATEETRKRRNWVFVTGVDDAESECGLDQAVAFDWVITNDGDKVALDEQLEVLVQSLHSSL
;
A
#
# COMPACT_ATOMS: atom_id res chain seq x y z
N TRP A 1 8.19 -0.25 27.04
CA TRP A 1 7.88 0.13 28.42
C TRP A 1 6.73 -0.73 28.89
N ASP A 2 6.99 -1.39 30.00
CA ASP A 2 6.20 -2.32 30.82
C ASP A 2 5.49 -3.57 30.28
N ARG A 3 5.72 -4.61 31.08
CA ARG A 3 5.40 -6.03 30.98
C ARG A 3 4.04 -6.25 31.64
N ALA A 4 3.04 -6.77 30.93
CA ALA A 4 1.79 -7.24 31.54
C ALA A 4 1.57 -8.73 31.29
N ARG A 5 1.19 -9.42 32.37
CA ARG A 5 1.27 -10.85 32.64
C ARG A 5 0.20 -11.66 31.90
N ARG A 6 0.54 -12.91 31.60
CA ARG A 6 -0.40 -14.01 31.36
C ARG A 6 -1.26 -14.22 32.60
N VAL A 7 -2.57 -14.32 32.40
CA VAL A 7 -3.47 -15.09 33.25
C VAL A 7 -4.10 -16.15 32.35
N GLY A 8 -3.89 -17.42 32.72
CA GLY A 8 -4.43 -18.57 32.03
C GLY A 8 -5.91 -18.74 32.28
N GLY A 9 -6.60 -19.22 31.25
CA GLY A 9 -7.96 -19.74 31.30
C GLY A 9 -8.11 -20.68 30.12
N GLU A 10 -8.01 -21.97 30.39
CA GLU A 10 -8.20 -23.06 29.43
C GLU A 10 -9.61 -22.99 28.85
N GLY A 11 -9.67 -22.89 27.53
CA GLY A 11 -10.89 -22.92 26.74
C GLY A 11 -10.46 -23.19 25.31
N THR A 12 -10.57 -24.46 24.91
CA THR A 12 -10.22 -25.00 23.60
C THR A 12 -10.92 -24.25 22.47
N GLY A 13 -10.14 -23.38 21.86
CA GLY A 13 -10.37 -22.81 20.54
C GLY A 13 -9.03 -22.22 20.16
N CYS A 14 -8.42 -22.73 19.08
CA CYS A 14 -7.22 -22.13 18.50
C CYS A 14 -7.59 -20.67 18.15
N ARG A 15 -7.35 -19.74 19.08
CA ARG A 15 -7.38 -18.31 18.80
C ARG A 15 -6.14 -18.08 17.97
N GLU A 16 -6.34 -17.91 16.66
CA GLU A 16 -5.34 -17.42 15.73
C GLU A 16 -4.67 -16.20 16.39
N ALA A 17 -3.44 -16.44 16.87
CA ALA A 17 -2.64 -15.42 17.49
C ALA A 17 -2.29 -14.41 16.40
N GLY A 18 -2.90 -13.22 16.50
CA GLY A 18 -2.46 -11.99 15.85
C GLY A 18 -1.89 -12.20 14.46
N THR A 19 -2.72 -12.71 13.54
CA THR A 19 -2.44 -12.64 12.12
C THR A 19 -2.24 -11.17 11.77
N TRP A 20 -1.28 -10.90 10.89
CA TRP A 20 -1.13 -9.64 10.16
C TRP A 20 -2.49 -8.94 10.01
N PRO A 21 -2.61 -7.60 10.18
CA PRO A 21 -3.70 -6.95 9.48
C PRO A 21 -3.46 -7.34 8.04
N GLU A 22 -4.43 -8.06 7.50
CA GLU A 22 -4.26 -8.81 6.29
C GLU A 22 -4.33 -7.82 5.13
N TRP A 23 -3.34 -6.92 5.00
CA TRP A 23 -3.29 -5.91 3.95
C TRP A 23 -3.26 -6.55 2.56
N SER A 24 -2.86 -7.83 2.48
CA SER A 24 -2.96 -8.73 1.34
C SER A 24 -4.29 -9.48 1.20
N ARG A 25 -5.23 -9.39 2.15
CA ARG A 25 -6.64 -9.79 2.01
C ARG A 25 -7.58 -8.58 1.91
N TRP A 26 -7.12 -7.38 2.31
CA TRP A 26 -7.72 -6.07 2.02
C TRP A 26 -7.19 -5.46 0.71
N GLN A 27 -6.69 -6.27 -0.22
CA GLN A 27 -6.27 -5.79 -1.54
C GLN A 27 -7.43 -5.05 -2.15
N CYS A 28 -7.27 -3.74 -2.29
CA CYS A 28 -8.28 -2.86 -2.81
C CYS A 28 -8.70 -3.42 -4.19
N PRO A 29 -9.93 -3.94 -4.35
CA PRO A 29 -10.37 -4.51 -5.62
C PRO A 29 -10.19 -3.51 -6.77
N SER A 30 -10.17 -2.22 -6.43
CA SER A 30 -10.00 -1.08 -7.32
C SER A 30 -8.74 -1.16 -8.19
N ARG A 31 -7.57 -1.55 -7.67
CA ARG A 31 -6.34 -1.58 -8.50
C ARG A 31 -6.32 -2.71 -9.52
N GLU A 32 -6.78 -3.89 -9.11
CA GLU A 32 -6.88 -5.05 -9.98
C GLU A 32 -7.98 -4.85 -11.01
N ARG A 33 -9.11 -4.25 -10.61
CA ARG A 33 -10.19 -3.85 -11.51
C ARG A 33 -9.71 -2.82 -12.53
N LEU A 34 -8.94 -1.82 -12.11
CA LEU A 34 -8.37 -0.81 -13.00
C LEU A 34 -7.40 -1.45 -14.02
N SER A 35 -6.45 -2.26 -13.53
CA SER A 35 -5.50 -2.96 -14.40
C SER A 35 -6.19 -3.93 -15.36
N ARG A 36 -7.27 -4.61 -14.95
CA ARG A 36 -8.07 -5.47 -15.85
C ARG A 36 -8.82 -4.69 -16.93
N ARG A 37 -9.26 -3.46 -16.65
CA ARG A 37 -9.96 -2.62 -17.64
C ARG A 37 -9.00 -2.02 -18.67
N LEU A 38 -7.82 -1.59 -18.23
CA LEU A 38 -6.80 -1.04 -19.11
C LEU A 38 -6.08 -2.14 -19.91
N GLY A 39 -5.96 -3.35 -19.35
CA GLY A 39 -5.26 -4.47 -19.96
C GLY A 39 -3.76 -4.50 -19.62
N PRO A 40 -3.14 -5.68 -19.61
CA PRO A 40 -1.75 -5.87 -19.15
C PRO A 40 -0.69 -5.25 -20.09
N ASP A 41 -1.03 -5.04 -21.35
CA ASP A 41 -0.14 -4.42 -22.34
C ASP A 41 -0.07 -2.89 -22.18
N VAL A 42 -1.14 -2.29 -21.62
CA VAL A 42 -1.28 -0.84 -21.45
C VAL A 42 -0.93 -0.42 -20.01
N CYS A 43 -1.24 -1.26 -19.02
CA CYS A 43 -1.15 -0.91 -17.61
C CYS A 43 -0.31 -1.91 -16.82
N THR A 44 0.62 -1.39 -16.00
CA THR A 44 1.35 -2.18 -14.99
C THR A 44 1.12 -1.65 -13.58
N ILE A 45 1.07 -2.56 -12.61
CA ILE A 45 0.95 -2.22 -11.19
C ILE A 45 2.34 -2.21 -10.57
N LEU A 46 2.78 -1.04 -10.12
CA LEU A 46 4.03 -0.86 -9.41
C LEU A 46 3.80 -0.88 -7.90
N ARG A 47 4.75 -1.48 -7.17
CA ARG A 47 4.73 -1.60 -5.71
C ARG A 47 6.06 -1.15 -5.11
N LEU A 48 6.07 -0.06 -4.36
CA LEU A 48 7.23 0.45 -3.61
C LEU A 48 7.68 -0.52 -2.51
N SER A 49 6.76 -1.32 -1.98
CA SER A 49 7.07 -2.38 -1.03
C SER A 49 7.90 -3.53 -1.62
N GLY A 50 7.93 -3.68 -2.95
CA GLY A 50 8.79 -4.66 -3.64
C GLY A 50 10.27 -4.32 -3.47
N PRO A 51 10.73 -3.16 -3.99
CA PRO A 51 12.10 -2.70 -3.82
C PRO A 51 12.54 -2.58 -2.36
N LEU A 52 11.64 -2.18 -1.45
CA LEU A 52 11.93 -2.15 -0.01
C LEU A 52 12.40 -3.53 0.49
N LYS A 53 11.64 -4.58 0.21
CA LYS A 53 11.97 -5.94 0.66
C LYS A 53 13.22 -6.48 -0.02
N GLU A 54 13.37 -6.23 -1.32
CA GLU A 54 14.51 -6.72 -2.09
C GLU A 54 15.82 -6.10 -1.62
N GLN A 55 15.85 -4.77 -1.45
CA GLN A 55 17.04 -4.06 -1.01
C GLN A 55 17.36 -4.34 0.46
N TYR A 56 16.35 -4.42 1.33
CA TYR A 56 16.53 -4.83 2.72
C TYR A 56 17.11 -6.25 2.81
N ALA A 57 16.58 -7.20 2.04
CA ALA A 57 17.10 -8.56 2.01
C ALA A 57 18.58 -8.59 1.59
N LYS A 58 18.92 -7.83 0.54
CA LYS A 58 20.28 -7.74 0.00
C LYS A 58 21.27 -7.14 0.99
N GLU A 59 20.91 -6.04 1.66
CA GLU A 59 21.82 -5.35 2.60
C GLU A 59 22.02 -6.15 3.90
N HIS A 60 21.02 -6.93 4.32
CA HIS A 60 21.07 -7.74 5.54
C HIS A 60 21.44 -9.22 5.30
N GLY A 61 21.76 -9.60 4.06
CA GLY A 61 22.12 -10.98 3.71
C GLY A 61 20.98 -11.98 3.95
N LEU A 62 19.73 -11.53 3.84
CA LEU A 62 18.54 -12.35 4.04
C LEU A 62 18.08 -12.99 2.72
N ASP A 63 17.44 -14.13 2.83
CA ASP A 63 16.78 -14.78 1.69
C ASP A 63 15.47 -14.05 1.36
N PHE A 64 15.45 -13.39 0.19
CA PHE A 64 14.30 -12.65 -0.29
C PHE A 64 13.04 -13.52 -0.39
N GLN A 65 13.16 -14.79 -0.81
CA GLN A 65 12.00 -15.68 -0.92
C GLN A 65 11.40 -15.97 0.45
N ARG A 66 12.24 -16.15 1.47
CA ARG A 66 11.78 -16.36 2.86
C ARG A 66 11.18 -15.11 3.49
N LEU A 67 11.54 -13.91 3.03
CA LEU A 67 10.91 -12.64 3.40
C LEU A 67 9.53 -12.44 2.74
N LEU A 68 9.26 -13.16 1.64
CA LEU A 68 7.95 -13.18 1.00
C LEU A 68 6.99 -14.18 1.66
N ASP A 69 7.52 -15.27 2.23
CA ASP A 69 6.72 -16.32 2.88
C ASP A 69 6.09 -15.85 4.21
N ALA A 70 4.77 -16.05 4.32
CA ALA A 70 3.91 -15.57 5.39
C ALA A 70 4.10 -16.33 6.73
N SER A 71 5.29 -16.22 7.31
CA SER A 71 5.63 -16.86 8.60
C SER A 71 5.87 -15.82 9.70
N ALA A 72 5.87 -16.27 10.96
CA ALA A 72 6.21 -15.46 12.14
C ALA A 72 7.57 -14.73 12.01
N TYR A 73 8.46 -15.26 11.16
CA TYR A 73 9.73 -14.67 10.76
C TYR A 73 9.58 -13.25 10.19
N LYS A 74 8.51 -13.00 9.42
CA LYS A 74 8.28 -11.70 8.76
C LYS A 74 7.85 -10.61 9.73
N GLU A 75 7.17 -10.95 10.82
CA GLU A 75 6.73 -9.97 11.82
C GLU A 75 7.90 -9.48 12.67
N GLU A 76 8.89 -10.34 12.90
CA GLU A 76 10.11 -10.03 13.66
C GLU A 76 10.95 -8.92 12.98
N PHE A 77 11.08 -8.95 11.65
CA PHE A 77 11.83 -7.94 10.89
C PHE A 77 10.99 -6.77 10.40
N ARG A 78 9.67 -6.76 10.66
CA ARG A 78 8.77 -5.74 10.09
C ARG A 78 9.12 -4.34 10.58
N GLN A 79 9.31 -4.18 11.89
CA GLN A 79 9.63 -2.88 12.47
C GLN A 79 10.98 -2.37 12.00
N ASP A 80 11.97 -3.27 11.91
CA ASP A 80 13.31 -2.93 11.46
C ASP A 80 13.33 -2.57 9.96
N MET A 81 12.60 -3.31 9.12
CA MET A 81 12.48 -3.00 7.69
C MET A 81 11.76 -1.66 7.46
N ILE A 82 10.73 -1.35 8.24
CA ILE A 82 10.07 -0.03 8.17
C ILE A 82 11.07 1.06 8.56
N ARG A 83 11.77 0.91 9.69
CA ARG A 83 12.74 1.89 10.16
C ARG A 83 13.86 2.12 9.16
N TRP A 84 14.47 1.05 8.66
CA TRP A 84 15.47 1.10 7.60
C TRP A 84 14.92 1.77 6.34
N GLY A 85 13.68 1.45 5.95
CA GLY A 85 13.01 2.08 4.83
C GLY A 85 12.84 3.59 5.00
N GLU A 86 12.44 4.05 6.19
CA GLU A 86 12.34 5.48 6.48
C GLU A 86 13.71 6.17 6.53
N GLU A 87 14.76 5.49 6.99
CA GLU A 87 16.14 6.01 6.93
C GLU A 87 16.60 6.21 5.48
N LYS A 88 16.39 5.22 4.60
CA LYS A 88 16.72 5.36 3.17
C LYS A 88 15.89 6.47 2.50
N ARG A 89 14.58 6.57 2.79
CA ARG A 89 13.72 7.65 2.25
C ARG A 89 14.13 9.04 2.73
N ARG A 90 14.57 9.18 3.99
CA ARG A 90 15.05 10.47 4.52
C ARG A 90 16.35 10.91 3.84
N ALA A 91 17.24 9.97 3.54
CA ALA A 91 18.46 10.26 2.81
C ALA A 91 18.20 10.52 1.32
N ASP A 92 17.27 9.77 0.72
CA ASP A 92 16.94 9.84 -0.70
C ASP A 92 15.45 9.48 -0.92
N PRO A 93 14.57 10.49 -1.04
CA PRO A 93 13.13 10.28 -1.24
C PRO A 93 12.78 9.40 -2.45
N GLY A 94 13.62 9.41 -3.48
CA GLY A 94 13.39 8.66 -4.71
C GLY A 94 13.94 7.23 -4.71
N PHE A 95 14.56 6.77 -3.62
CA PHE A 95 15.28 5.50 -3.58
C PHE A 95 14.43 4.32 -4.04
N PHE A 96 13.24 4.14 -3.45
CA PHE A 96 12.34 3.06 -3.84
C PHE A 96 11.53 3.38 -5.10
N CYS A 97 11.22 4.66 -5.34
CA CYS A 97 10.44 5.07 -6.51
C CYS A 97 11.20 4.78 -7.81
N ARG A 98 12.50 5.10 -7.86
CA ARG A 98 13.36 4.77 -9.02
C ARG A 98 13.47 3.27 -9.25
N ALA A 99 13.64 2.50 -8.18
CA ALA A 99 13.71 1.05 -8.29
C ALA A 99 12.37 0.44 -8.75
N ALA A 100 11.23 1.01 -8.33
CA ALA A 100 9.91 0.51 -8.70
C ALA A 100 9.55 0.76 -10.18
N VAL A 101 10.01 1.88 -10.75
CA VAL A 101 9.77 2.18 -12.18
C VAL A 101 10.78 1.50 -13.11
N GLN A 102 11.88 0.98 -12.57
CA GLN A 102 12.92 0.33 -13.36
C GLN A 102 12.36 -0.92 -14.05
N GLY A 103 12.30 -0.89 -15.38
CA GLY A 103 11.78 -1.99 -16.20
C GLY A 103 10.29 -1.93 -16.49
N ALA A 104 9.57 -0.87 -16.07
CA ALA A 104 8.20 -0.63 -16.52
C ALA A 104 8.21 -0.19 -17.99
N LEU A 105 7.52 -0.95 -18.86
CA LEU A 105 7.48 -0.70 -20.31
C LEU A 105 6.12 -0.17 -20.78
N GLN A 106 5.09 -0.40 -19.98
CA GLN A 106 3.72 -0.02 -20.26
C GLN A 106 3.56 1.50 -20.27
N PRO A 107 2.63 2.06 -21.05
CA PRO A 107 2.37 3.51 -21.06
C PRO A 107 1.68 4.01 -19.77
N VAL A 108 0.91 3.16 -19.07
CA VAL A 108 0.20 3.55 -17.84
C VAL A 108 0.76 2.79 -16.64
N TRP A 109 1.14 3.53 -15.60
CA TRP A 109 1.70 2.96 -14.36
C TRP A 109 0.78 3.25 -13.17
N VAL A 110 0.34 2.20 -12.50
CA VAL A 110 -0.46 2.29 -11.28
C VAL A 110 0.42 2.00 -10.08
N VAL A 111 0.89 3.04 -9.40
CA VAL A 111 1.67 2.91 -8.16
C VAL A 111 0.70 2.71 -7.00
N SER A 112 0.63 1.50 -6.46
CA SER A 112 -0.50 1.07 -5.63
C SER A 112 -0.34 1.23 -4.11
N ASP A 113 0.88 1.50 -3.65
CA ASP A 113 1.25 1.50 -2.23
C ASP A 113 2.10 2.72 -1.83
N THR A 114 1.83 3.88 -2.44
CA THR A 114 2.34 5.18 -1.98
C THR A 114 1.80 5.49 -0.58
N ARG A 115 2.69 5.80 0.36
CA ARG A 115 2.33 6.02 1.77
C ARG A 115 2.86 7.33 2.32
N ARG A 116 3.79 7.98 1.63
CA ARG A 116 4.43 9.22 2.06
C ARG A 116 4.15 10.32 1.07
N LEU A 117 4.06 11.55 1.58
CA LEU A 117 4.04 12.75 0.75
C LEU A 117 5.26 12.78 -0.20
N SER A 118 6.43 12.42 0.32
CA SER A 118 7.67 12.37 -0.47
C SER A 118 7.61 11.42 -1.67
N ASP A 119 6.83 10.33 -1.59
CA ASP A 119 6.61 9.45 -2.75
C ASP A 119 5.89 10.25 -3.87
N VAL A 120 4.80 10.94 -3.50
CA VAL A 120 3.97 11.73 -4.43
C VAL A 120 4.75 12.91 -5.01
N GLU A 121 5.47 13.65 -4.16
CA GLU A 121 6.32 14.77 -4.58
C GLU A 121 7.40 14.31 -5.55
N TRP A 122 8.02 13.15 -5.30
CA TRP A 122 9.03 12.60 -6.19
C TRP A 122 8.45 12.27 -7.57
N PHE A 123 7.29 11.60 -7.64
CA PHE A 123 6.64 11.30 -8.91
C PHE A 123 6.25 12.57 -9.65
N ARG A 124 5.64 13.55 -8.97
CA ARG A 124 5.28 14.84 -9.57
C ARG A 124 6.50 15.59 -10.09
N ALA A 125 7.61 15.60 -9.35
CA ALA A 125 8.85 16.22 -9.80
C ALA A 125 9.48 15.50 -11.00
N ALA A 126 9.40 14.17 -11.05
CA ALA A 126 10.04 13.37 -12.10
C ALA A 126 9.24 13.29 -13.40
N TYR A 127 7.89 13.28 -13.33
CA TYR A 127 7.02 13.05 -14.47
C TYR A 127 6.07 14.23 -14.78
N GLY A 128 5.96 15.21 -13.89
CA GLY A 128 5.16 16.41 -14.11
C GLY A 128 3.65 16.15 -14.18
N ASP A 129 3.00 16.81 -15.12
CA ASP A 129 1.53 16.89 -15.21
C ASP A 129 0.84 15.58 -15.61
N VAL A 130 1.59 14.56 -16.06
CA VAL A 130 1.03 13.23 -16.34
C VAL A 130 0.71 12.44 -15.07
N VAL A 131 1.20 12.87 -13.91
CA VAL A 131 0.97 12.21 -12.63
C VAL A 131 -0.41 12.57 -12.10
N GLN A 132 -1.30 11.58 -12.01
CA GLN A 132 -2.59 11.73 -11.36
C GLN A 132 -2.61 10.99 -10.03
N THR A 133 -3.12 11.66 -9.01
CA THR A 133 -3.20 11.16 -7.64
C THR A 133 -4.62 10.72 -7.32
N VAL A 134 -4.78 9.45 -6.97
CA VAL A 134 -6.09 8.83 -6.69
C VAL A 134 -6.15 8.39 -5.24
N ARG A 135 -7.01 9.02 -4.45
CA ARG A 135 -7.29 8.60 -3.07
C ARG A 135 -8.46 7.64 -3.05
N VAL A 136 -8.26 6.44 -2.51
CA VAL A 136 -9.37 5.53 -2.21
C VAL A 136 -9.82 5.73 -0.77
N VAL A 137 -11.09 6.05 -0.57
CA VAL A 137 -11.73 6.20 0.74
C VAL A 137 -12.80 5.14 0.94
N ALA A 138 -13.09 4.84 2.20
CA ALA A 138 -14.23 4.01 2.59
C ALA A 138 -14.73 4.55 3.92
N THR A 139 -16.04 4.61 4.08
CA THR A 139 -16.71 4.99 5.33
C THR A 139 -16.25 4.12 6.48
N GLU A 140 -16.23 4.70 7.68
CA GLU A 140 -15.88 3.97 8.89
C GLU A 140 -16.79 2.76 9.12
N GLU A 141 -18.09 2.88 8.79
CA GLU A 141 -19.03 1.76 8.83
C GLU A 141 -18.61 0.63 7.89
N THR A 142 -18.24 0.93 6.65
CA THR A 142 -17.75 -0.08 5.71
C THR A 142 -16.47 -0.73 6.21
N ARG A 143 -15.55 0.06 6.77
CA ARG A 143 -14.31 -0.45 7.37
C ARG A 143 -14.62 -1.40 8.53
N LYS A 144 -15.51 -1.03 9.45
CA LYS A 144 -15.95 -1.87 10.57
C LYS A 144 -16.63 -3.16 10.11
N ARG A 145 -17.49 -3.11 9.07
CA ARG A 145 -18.08 -4.31 8.45
C ARG A 145 -17.04 -5.26 7.87
N ARG A 146 -15.89 -4.71 7.48
CA ARG A 146 -14.70 -5.41 7.01
C ARG A 146 -13.76 -5.76 8.19
N ASN A 147 -14.29 -5.97 9.39
CA ASN A 147 -13.49 -6.32 10.59
C ASN A 147 -12.33 -5.35 10.88
N TRP A 148 -12.37 -4.11 10.40
CA TRP A 148 -11.39 -3.11 10.79
C TRP A 148 -11.69 -2.66 12.23
N VAL A 149 -10.66 -2.76 13.06
CA VAL A 149 -10.65 -2.24 14.43
C VAL A 149 -9.51 -1.24 14.48
N PHE A 150 -9.82 0.00 14.88
CA PHE A 150 -8.79 1.03 15.03
C PHE A 150 -7.77 0.60 16.08
N VAL A 151 -6.48 0.62 15.70
CA VAL A 151 -5.34 0.33 16.57
C VAL A 151 -4.47 1.57 16.68
N THR A 152 -4.49 2.20 17.86
CA THR A 152 -3.58 3.30 18.21
C THR A 152 -2.11 2.87 18.04
N GLY A 153 -1.30 3.71 17.41
CA GLY A 153 0.08 3.43 17.02
C GLY A 153 0.24 2.72 15.66
N VAL A 154 -0.86 2.31 15.01
CA VAL A 154 -0.85 1.68 13.67
C VAL A 154 -1.67 2.52 12.70
N ASP A 155 -2.95 2.76 13.00
CA ASP A 155 -3.87 3.52 12.14
C ASP A 155 -3.65 5.04 12.20
N ASP A 156 -2.93 5.53 13.21
CA ASP A 156 -2.54 6.94 13.39
C ASP A 156 -1.04 7.19 13.10
N ALA A 157 -0.31 6.15 12.70
CA ALA A 157 1.08 6.26 12.33
C ALA A 157 1.23 6.95 10.97
N GLU A 158 2.39 7.59 10.72
CA GLU A 158 2.71 8.22 9.44
C GLU A 158 2.59 7.24 8.26
N SER A 159 2.74 5.92 8.49
CA SER A 159 2.45 4.84 7.52
C SER A 159 1.03 4.82 6.95
N GLU A 160 0.07 5.38 7.67
CA GLU A 160 -1.36 5.36 7.31
C GLU A 160 -1.91 6.77 7.09
N CYS A 161 -1.49 7.77 7.87
CA CYS A 161 -1.99 9.15 7.79
C CYS A 161 -1.11 10.11 6.99
N GLY A 162 0.05 9.67 6.48
CA GLY A 162 1.05 10.53 5.84
C GLY A 162 0.58 11.29 4.59
N LEU A 163 -0.61 10.96 4.07
CA LEU A 163 -1.21 11.61 2.91
C LEU A 163 -2.54 12.33 3.23
N ASP A 164 -3.01 12.31 4.47
CA ASP A 164 -4.38 12.75 4.82
C ASP A 164 -4.56 14.27 4.79
N GLN A 165 -3.48 15.05 4.94
CA GLN A 165 -3.56 16.53 5.03
C GLN A 165 -2.69 17.26 4.01
N ALA A 166 -1.80 16.57 3.29
CA ALA A 166 -0.73 17.22 2.52
C ALA A 166 -0.83 17.06 1.00
N VAL A 167 -1.75 16.24 0.49
CA VAL A 167 -1.91 16.00 -0.94
C VAL A 167 -3.28 16.46 -1.41
N ALA A 168 -3.30 17.43 -2.33
CA ALA A 168 -4.45 17.66 -3.18
C ALA A 168 -4.55 16.48 -4.16
N PHE A 169 -5.57 15.64 -3.97
CA PHE A 169 -5.84 14.49 -4.83
C PHE A 169 -6.66 14.91 -6.05
N ASP A 170 -6.25 14.45 -7.22
CA ASP A 170 -6.97 14.68 -8.47
C ASP A 170 -8.29 13.91 -8.51
N TRP A 171 -8.28 12.71 -7.91
CA TRP A 171 -9.45 11.84 -7.81
C TRP A 171 -9.64 11.31 -6.41
N VAL A 172 -10.90 11.23 -5.98
CA VAL A 172 -11.30 10.53 -4.75
C VAL A 172 -12.31 9.45 -5.12
N ILE A 173 -11.96 8.19 -4.89
CA ILE A 173 -12.80 7.03 -5.16
C ILE A 173 -13.34 6.47 -3.84
N THR A 174 -14.66 6.38 -3.73
CA THR A 174 -15.33 5.80 -2.57
C THR A 174 -15.60 4.31 -2.79
N ASN A 175 -15.10 3.48 -1.87
CA ASN A 175 -15.26 2.03 -1.87
C ASN A 175 -16.01 1.56 -0.62
N ASP A 176 -17.32 1.85 -0.59
CA ASP A 176 -18.23 1.47 0.50
C ASP A 176 -18.80 0.04 0.38
N GLY A 177 -18.28 -0.73 -0.58
CA GLY A 177 -18.69 -2.12 -0.83
C GLY A 177 -19.77 -2.28 -1.89
N ASP A 178 -20.33 -1.19 -2.41
CA ASP A 178 -21.13 -1.22 -3.64
C ASP A 178 -20.18 -1.40 -4.84
N LYS A 179 -20.29 -2.55 -5.49
CA LYS A 179 -19.48 -2.89 -6.66
C LYS A 179 -19.85 -2.07 -7.88
N VAL A 180 -21.14 -1.78 -8.08
CA VAL A 180 -21.63 -1.05 -9.25
C VAL A 180 -21.17 0.41 -9.17
N ALA A 181 -21.39 1.06 -8.03
CA ALA A 181 -20.94 2.44 -7.81
C ALA A 181 -19.40 2.56 -7.90
N LEU A 182 -18.65 1.57 -7.42
CA LEU A 182 -17.20 1.53 -7.58
C LEU A 182 -16.80 1.36 -9.05
N ASP A 183 -17.49 0.48 -9.78
CA ASP A 183 -17.22 0.20 -11.19
C ASP A 183 -17.55 1.39 -12.10
N GLU A 184 -18.54 2.21 -11.77
CA GLU A 184 -18.85 3.48 -12.45
C GLU A 184 -17.78 4.54 -12.21
N GLN A 185 -17.33 4.72 -10.96
CA GLN A 185 -16.24 5.65 -10.63
C GLN A 185 -14.93 5.28 -11.34
N LEU A 186 -14.62 3.98 -11.42
CA LEU A 186 -13.43 3.50 -12.15
C LEU A 186 -13.56 3.71 -13.66
N GLU A 187 -14.76 3.61 -14.22
CA GLU A 187 -14.98 3.86 -15.65
C GLU A 187 -14.70 5.33 -16.01
N VAL A 188 -15.18 6.27 -15.20
CA VAL A 188 -14.92 7.70 -15.38
C VAL A 188 -13.41 7.99 -15.31
N LEU A 189 -12.71 7.38 -14.35
CA LEU A 189 -11.26 7.52 -14.25
C LEU A 189 -10.55 6.99 -15.51
N VAL A 190 -10.91 5.80 -15.99
CA VAL A 190 -10.31 5.20 -17.20
C VAL A 190 -10.57 6.08 -18.44
N GLN A 191 -11.79 6.60 -18.60
CA GLN A 191 -12.12 7.51 -19.70
C GLN A 191 -11.31 8.80 -19.65
N SER A 192 -11.08 9.35 -18.45
CA SER A 192 -10.20 10.50 -18.29
C SER A 192 -8.75 10.18 -18.63
N LEU A 193 -8.25 8.98 -18.30
CA LEU A 193 -6.90 8.56 -18.66
C LEU A 193 -6.75 8.43 -20.18
N HIS A 194 -7.73 7.83 -20.87
CA HIS A 194 -7.72 7.71 -22.32
C HIS A 194 -7.80 9.05 -23.05
N SER A 195 -8.45 10.05 -22.46
CA SER A 195 -8.53 11.39 -23.06
C SER A 195 -7.23 12.20 -22.96
N SER A 196 -6.30 11.74 -22.10
CA SER A 196 -5.00 12.38 -21.84
C SER A 196 -3.81 11.64 -22.44
N LEU A 197 -4.05 10.49 -23.11
CA LEU A 197 -3.07 9.69 -23.86
C LEU A 197 -3.08 10.07 -25.34
#